data_AF-A0A2J6SHI1-F1
#
_entry.id   AF-A0A2J6SHI1-F1
#
_cell.length_a   1.000
_cell.length_b   1.000
_cell.length_c   1.000
_cell.angle_alpha   90.00
_cell.angle_beta   90.00
_cell.angle_gamma   90.00
#
_symmetry.space_group_name_H-M   'P 1'
#
loop_
_entity.id
_entity.type
_entity.pdbx_description
1 polymer ?
#
loop_
_entity_poly.entity_id
_entity_poly.type
_entity_poly.pdbx_seq_one_letter_code
_entity_poly.pdbx_strand_id
1 'polypeptide(L)'
;SFLAISTCNLLNTTFCSKGIKGLVISMVSFSLRGNIIVNTTPEFNSDFLVSNIEIIKGVLPLVKRELWYKVIIYGIPIREFDIPEGMDLVLEEIKTFNKGLEPIG
;
A
#
# COMPACT_ATOMS: atom_id res chain seq x y z
N SER A 1 4.76 -14.85 14.11
CA SER A 1 3.51 -14.06 14.07
C SER A 1 3.87 -12.58 14.06
N PHE A 2 3.12 -11.74 13.33
CA PHE A 2 3.34 -10.30 13.35
C PHE A 2 2.85 -9.69 14.66
N LEU A 3 3.70 -8.86 15.29
CA LEU A 3 3.36 -8.09 16.47
C LEU A 3 3.57 -6.61 16.14
N ALA A 4 2.48 -5.86 16.02
CA ALA A 4 2.52 -4.46 15.57
C ALA A 4 3.43 -3.59 16.46
N ILE A 5 3.26 -3.67 17.78
CA ILE A 5 4.03 -2.87 18.75
C ILE A 5 5.53 -3.20 18.68
N SER A 6 5.87 -4.49 18.66
CA SER A 6 7.28 -4.93 18.56
C SER A 6 7.91 -4.48 17.25
N THR A 7 7.15 -4.49 16.15
CA THR A 7 7.61 -4.02 14.84
C THR A 7 7.84 -2.51 14.84
N CYS A 8 6.92 -1.71 15.40
CA CYS A 8 7.09 -0.25 15.56
C CYS A 8 8.38 0.06 16.33
N ASN A 9 8.57 -0.60 17.48
CA ASN A 9 9.75 -0.39 18.32
C ASN A 9 11.03 -0.77 17.59
N LEU A 10 11.04 -1.92 16.91
CA LEU A 10 12.20 -2.39 16.16
C LEU A 10 12.56 -1.44 15.01
N LEU A 11 11.58 -0.95 14.26
CA LEU A 11 11.83 0.06 13.23
C LEU A 11 12.39 1.34 13.83
N ASN A 12 11.77 1.87 14.89
CA ASN A 12 12.23 3.09 15.57
C ASN A 12 13.68 2.96 16.05
N THR A 13 14.04 1.83 16.68
CA THR A 13 15.41 1.54 17.09
C THR A 13 16.35 1.44 15.90
N THR A 14 15.94 0.77 14.82
CA THR A 14 16.78 0.59 13.63
C THR A 14 17.06 1.92 12.94
N PHE A 15 16.04 2.75 12.73
CA PHE A 15 16.20 4.09 12.16
C PHE A 15 17.10 4.98 13.03
N CYS A 16 16.90 4.96 14.35
CA CYS A 16 17.74 5.70 15.29
C CYS A 16 19.21 5.25 15.22
N SER A 17 19.46 3.93 15.16
CA SER A 17 20.82 3.37 15.02
C SER A 17 21.53 3.76 13.73
N LYS A 18 20.76 4.11 12.69
CA LYS A 18 21.26 4.61 11.39
C LYS A 18 21.43 6.14 11.37
N GLY A 19 21.23 6.82 12.49
CA GLY A 19 21.44 8.26 12.63
C GLY A 19 20.22 9.13 12.29
N ILE A 20 19.08 8.52 11.96
CA ILE A 20 17.84 9.24 11.69
C ILE A 20 17.17 9.58 13.02
N LYS A 21 17.26 10.86 13.41
CA LYS A 21 16.66 11.39 14.66
C LYS A 21 15.30 12.01 14.37
N GLY A 22 14.38 11.94 15.33
CA GLY A 22 13.06 12.57 15.24
C GLY A 22 11.98 11.77 14.49
N LEU A 23 12.37 10.71 13.78
CA LEU A 23 11.41 9.76 13.22
C LEU A 23 10.74 8.96 14.34
N VAL A 24 9.41 8.97 14.38
CA VAL A 24 8.63 8.07 15.23
C VAL A 24 7.59 7.36 14.36
N ILE A 25 7.71 6.04 14.29
CA ILE A 25 6.69 5.14 13.77
C ILE A 25 5.73 4.81 14.91
N SER A 26 4.53 5.36 14.84
CA SER A 26 3.49 5.19 15.85
C SER A 26 2.61 3.97 15.59
N MET A 27 2.49 3.56 14.33
CA MET A 27 1.66 2.44 13.92
C MET A 27 2.29 1.72 12.74
N VAL A 28 2.28 0.39 12.79
CA VAL A 28 2.46 -0.50 11.65
C VAL A 28 1.29 -1.46 11.64
N SER A 29 0.59 -1.54 10.52
CA SER A 29 -0.53 -2.47 10.33
C SER A 29 -0.56 -3.02 8.91
N PHE A 30 -1.36 -4.05 8.71
CA PHE A 30 -1.65 -4.57 7.39
C PHE A 30 -3.06 -4.20 6.96
N SER A 31 -3.22 -3.82 5.70
CA SER A 31 -4.53 -3.77 5.07
C SER A 31 -5.10 -5.18 4.88
N LEU A 32 -6.39 -5.28 4.57
CA LEU A 32 -7.05 -6.55 4.22
C LEU A 32 -6.37 -7.30 3.07
N ARG A 33 -5.64 -6.60 2.21
CA ARG A 33 -4.89 -7.16 1.06
C ARG A 33 -3.39 -7.38 1.34
N GLY A 34 -2.98 -7.24 2.61
CA GLY A 34 -1.60 -7.43 3.05
C GLY A 34 -0.65 -6.27 2.75
N ASN A 35 -1.17 -5.08 2.41
CA ASN A 35 -0.32 -3.90 2.23
C ASN A 35 0.10 -3.37 3.60
N ILE A 36 1.33 -2.91 3.75
CA ILE A 36 1.81 -2.33 4.99
C ILE A 36 1.35 -0.86 5.05
N ILE A 37 0.69 -0.50 6.14
CA ILE A 37 0.30 0.86 6.48
C ILE A 37 1.18 1.29 7.65
N VAL A 38 1.89 2.40 7.48
CA VAL A 38 2.81 2.97 8.48
C VAL A 38 2.39 4.39 8.78
N ASN A 39 2.23 4.73 10.06
CA ASN A 39 2.08 6.11 10.50
C ASN A 39 3.40 6.61 11.06
N THR A 40 3.88 7.73 10.52
CA THR A 40 5.13 8.39 10.89
C THR A 40 4.87 9.80 11.38
N THR A 41 5.90 10.42 11.99
CA THR A 41 5.93 11.86 12.21
C THR A 41 5.81 12.62 10.87
N PRO A 42 5.08 13.75 10.78
CA PRO A 42 4.71 14.39 9.51
C PRO A 42 5.89 14.75 8.59
N GLU A 43 7.06 15.05 9.17
CA GLU A 43 8.29 15.38 8.46
C GLU A 43 8.87 14.19 7.66
N PHE A 44 8.46 12.96 8.00
CA PHE A 44 8.97 11.72 7.42
C PHE A 44 7.87 11.04 6.58
N ASN A 45 7.63 11.58 5.40
CA ASN A 45 6.58 11.15 4.48
C ASN A 45 6.95 9.84 3.72
N SER A 46 6.10 9.46 2.75
CA SER A 46 6.31 8.26 1.92
C SER A 46 7.64 8.26 1.19
N ASP A 47 8.08 9.41 0.67
CA ASP A 47 9.31 9.51 -0.14
C ASP A 47 10.55 9.25 0.72
N PHE A 48 10.53 9.72 1.96
CA PHE A 48 11.55 9.41 2.95
C PHE A 48 11.64 7.90 3.23
N LEU A 49 10.49 7.25 3.42
CA LEU A 49 10.43 5.80 3.69
C LEU A 49 10.91 4.98 2.49
N VAL A 50 10.57 5.38 1.27
CA VAL A 50 11.03 4.74 0.03
C VAL A 50 12.54 4.93 -0.14
N SER A 51 13.08 6.11 0.18
CA SER A 51 14.53 6.38 0.14
C SER A 51 15.31 5.52 1.15
N ASN A 52 14.66 5.07 2.22
CA ASN A 52 15.25 4.23 3.27
C ASN A 52 14.69 2.80 3.28
N ILE A 53 14.19 2.32 2.13
CA ILE A 53 13.46 1.04 2.04
C ILE A 53 14.29 -0.15 2.52
N GLU A 54 15.61 -0.11 2.37
CA GLU A 54 16.51 -1.19 2.80
C GLU A 54 16.53 -1.35 4.33
N ILE A 55 16.36 -0.27 5.09
CA ILE A 55 16.20 -0.31 6.55
C ILE A 55 14.91 -1.06 6.89
N ILE A 56 13.83 -0.75 6.15
CA ILE A 56 12.51 -1.34 6.37
C ILE A 56 12.53 -2.82 6.00
N LYS A 57 13.18 -3.20 4.89
CA LYS A 57 13.36 -4.61 4.46
C LYS A 57 14.07 -5.48 5.49
N GLY A 58 14.99 -4.90 6.26
CA GLY A 58 15.68 -5.60 7.34
C GLY A 58 14.78 -5.97 8.52
N VAL A 59 13.62 -5.32 8.65
CA VAL A 59 12.67 -5.54 9.76
C VAL A 59 11.38 -6.19 9.28
N LEU A 60 10.89 -5.79 8.10
CA LEU A 60 9.66 -6.25 7.49
C LEU A 60 9.96 -6.91 6.15
N PRO A 61 9.45 -8.13 5.88
CA PRO A 61 9.60 -8.76 4.58
C PRO A 61 8.73 -8.02 3.55
N LEU A 62 9.35 -7.10 2.82
CA LEU A 62 8.71 -6.36 1.73
C LEU A 62 8.80 -7.17 0.44
N VAL A 63 7.66 -7.62 -0.08
CA VAL A 63 7.57 -8.18 -1.43
C VAL A 63 7.32 -7.01 -2.38
N LYS A 64 8.21 -6.83 -3.37
CA LYS A 64 7.98 -5.88 -4.45
C LYS A 64 6.77 -6.37 -5.25
N ARG A 65 5.61 -5.72 -5.10
CA ARG A 65 4.46 -5.95 -5.98
C ARG A 65 4.69 -5.22 -7.30
N GLU A 66 4.19 -5.81 -8.38
CA GLU A 66 4.15 -5.15 -9.68
C GLU A 66 3.40 -3.83 -9.59
N LEU A 67 3.76 -2.89 -10.47
CA LEU A 67 3.17 -1.56 -10.48
C LEU A 67 1.67 -1.70 -10.78
N TRP A 68 0.83 -1.23 -9.86
CA TRP A 68 -0.62 -1.25 -10.05
C TRP A 68 -1.16 0.17 -9.94
N TYR A 69 -2.19 0.46 -10.71
CA TYR A 69 -2.84 1.77 -10.76
C TYR A 69 -4.25 1.64 -10.20
N LYS A 70 -4.62 2.51 -9.25
CA LYS A 70 -5.99 2.62 -8.77
C LYS A 70 -6.69 3.75 -9.54
N VAL A 71 -7.67 3.41 -10.36
CA VAL A 71 -8.54 4.39 -11.01
C VAL A 71 -9.80 4.55 -10.16
N ILE A 72 -10.11 5.77 -9.75
CA ILE A 72 -11.37 6.11 -9.05
C ILE A 72 -12.11 7.09 -9.94
N ILE A 73 -13.28 6.68 -10.44
CA ILE A 73 -14.12 7.51 -11.31
C ILE A 73 -15.34 7.94 -10.50
N TYR A 74 -15.56 9.26 -10.44
CA TYR A 74 -16.72 9.86 -9.78
C TYR A 74 -17.80 10.19 -10.82
N GLY A 75 -19.08 10.10 -10.43
CA GLY A 75 -20.20 10.55 -11.25
C GLY A 75 -20.75 9.53 -12.26
N ILE A 76 -20.25 8.29 -12.27
CA ILE A 76 -20.87 7.20 -13.02
C ILE A 76 -22.03 6.64 -12.17
N PRO A 77 -23.25 6.51 -12.71
CA PRO A 77 -24.35 5.81 -12.05
C PRO A 77 -23.98 4.34 -11.81
N ILE A 78 -23.54 4.02 -10.60
CA ILE A 78 -23.13 2.64 -10.25
C ILE A 78 -24.32 1.66 -10.21
N ARG A 79 -25.56 2.17 -10.12
CA ARG A 79 -26.77 1.33 -10.02
C ARG A 79 -26.97 0.41 -11.21
N GLU A 80 -26.55 0.84 -12.40
CA GLU A 80 -26.65 0.01 -13.62
C GLU A 80 -25.60 -1.10 -13.63
N PHE A 81 -24.56 -0.98 -12.80
CA PHE A 81 -23.46 -1.93 -12.68
C PHE A 81 -23.47 -2.72 -11.36
N ASP A 82 -24.36 -2.40 -10.41
CA ASP A 82 -24.53 -3.06 -9.11
C ASP A 82 -25.38 -4.33 -9.23
N ILE A 83 -25.23 -5.03 -10.34
CA ILE A 83 -25.76 -6.37 -10.63
C ILE A 83 -24.62 -7.19 -11.25
N PRO A 84 -24.60 -8.53 -11.08
CA PRO A 84 -23.49 -9.37 -11.57
C PRO A 84 -23.14 -9.13 -13.04
N GLU A 85 -24.15 -9.03 -13.91
CA GLU A 85 -23.99 -8.81 -15.34
C GLU A 85 -23.36 -7.44 -15.65
N GLY A 86 -23.68 -6.43 -14.84
CA GLY A 86 -23.16 -5.07 -14.98
C GLY A 86 -21.68 -4.98 -14.58
N MET A 87 -21.28 -5.70 -13.53
CA MET A 87 -19.86 -5.79 -13.15
C MET A 87 -19.01 -6.53 -14.19
N ASP A 88 -19.56 -7.58 -14.81
CA ASP A 88 -18.89 -8.30 -15.89
C ASP A 88 -18.67 -7.40 -17.11
N LEU A 89 -19.67 -6.57 -17.47
CA LEU A 89 -19.53 -5.58 -18.55
C LEU A 89 -18.40 -4.58 -18.28
N VAL A 90 -18.29 -4.06 -17.04
CA VAL A 90 -17.19 -3.15 -16.67
C VAL A 90 -15.82 -3.84 -16.81
N LEU A 91 -15.71 -5.11 -16.41
CA LEU A 91 -14.48 -5.89 -16.58
C LEU A 91 -14.12 -6.10 -18.05
N GLU A 92 -15.11 -6.40 -18.90
CA GLU A 92 -14.90 -6.56 -20.35
C GLU A 92 -14.48 -5.25 -21.02
N GLU A 93 -15.11 -4.13 -20.69
CA GLU A 93 -14.74 -2.82 -21.23
C GLU A 93 -13.32 -2.44 -20.83
N ILE A 94 -12.95 -2.61 -19.55
CA ILE A 94 -11.58 -2.33 -19.10
C ILE A 94 -10.59 -3.15 -19.91
N LYS A 95 -10.81 -4.45 -20.11
CA LYS A 95 -9.93 -5.31 -20.92
C LYS A 95 -9.89 -4.89 -22.39
N THR A 96 -11.03 -4.50 -22.95
CA THR A 96 -11.18 -4.10 -24.37
C THR A 96 -10.40 -2.83 -24.68
N PHE A 97 -10.52 -1.83 -23.81
CA PHE A 97 -9.89 -0.51 -24.01
C PHE A 97 -8.47 -0.42 -23.46
N ASN A 98 -8.06 -1.30 -22.54
CA ASN A 98 -6.72 -1.31 -21.94
C ASN A 98 -5.95 -2.58 -22.32
N LYS A 99 -5.67 -2.73 -23.63
CA LYS A 99 -4.96 -3.90 -24.17
C LYS A 99 -3.60 -4.09 -23.49
N GLY A 100 -3.35 -5.30 -22.98
CA GLY A 100 -2.13 -5.65 -22.27
C GLY A 100 -2.15 -5.36 -20.77
N LEU A 101 -3.26 -4.85 -20.22
CA LEU A 101 -3.48 -4.71 -18.78
C LEU A 101 -4.59 -5.65 -18.32
N GLU A 102 -4.35 -6.36 -17.22
CA GLU A 102 -5.36 -7.22 -16.60
C GLU A 102 -5.96 -6.55 -15.35
N PRO A 103 -7.31 -6.48 -15.24
CA PRO A 103 -7.96 -6.03 -14.02
C PRO A 103 -7.64 -6.97 -12.85
N ILE A 104 -7.18 -6.41 -11.73
CA ILE A 104 -6.95 -7.16 -10.49
C ILE A 104 -8.11 -6.85 -9.53
N GLY A 105 -8.96 -7.86 -9.29
CA GLY A 105 -10.12 -7.82 -8.39
C GLY A 105 -9.84 -8.47 -7.05
#